data_AF-A0A140D5M1-F1
#
_entry.id   AF-A0A140D5M1-F1
#
_cell.length_a   1.000
_cell.length_b   1.000
_cell.length_c   1.000
_cell.angle_alpha   90.00
_cell.angle_beta   90.00
_cell.angle_gamma   90.00
#
_symmetry.space_group_name_H-M   'P 1'
#
loop_
_entity.id
_entity.type
_entity.pdbx_description
1 polymer ?
#
loop_
_entity_poly.entity_id
_entity_poly.type
_entity_poly.pdbx_seq_one_letter_code
_entity_poly.pdbx_strand_id
1 'polypeptide(L)'
;HFGHVELCKPVYHIGFLNKVKKILECVCTSCGRLKVDLSDPKMREIVRHVKNPKKRFAQVHALARVRQGEQADEEGQRLAAGLNIPTVKGKHDGCGHKQPVIRKEGLQLFLVYSKSAEDADGEVDKKAPKTLDKVPLPASAALLIFRRMQLDELRIMGLSVDEARPEWMILTVLPVPPPPVRPSVAMDGGVMRGEDDLTYKLATIIRINSGLRRLEGEGAPMHVLTESESLLQWHIATYMDN
;
A
#
# COMPACT_ATOMS: atom_id res chain seq x y z
N HIS A 1 -1.84 30.62 -3.08
CA HIS A 1 -0.79 29.65 -2.70
C HIS A 1 -1.43 28.35 -2.26
N PHE A 2 -0.73 27.21 -2.43
CA PHE A 2 -1.18 25.95 -1.86
C PHE A 2 -1.12 26.00 -0.33
N GLY A 3 -2.15 25.44 0.31
CA GLY A 3 -2.13 25.13 1.73
C GLY A 3 -1.80 23.66 1.98
N HIS A 4 -1.79 23.25 3.23
CA HIS A 4 -1.66 21.85 3.62
C HIS A 4 -2.51 21.54 4.85
N VAL A 5 -2.91 20.28 4.99
CA VAL A 5 -3.58 19.73 6.17
C VAL A 5 -2.78 18.53 6.64
N GLU A 6 -2.33 18.57 7.89
CA GLU A 6 -1.68 17.43 8.54
C GLU A 6 -2.73 16.39 8.96
N LEU A 7 -2.58 15.17 8.45
CA LEU A 7 -3.49 14.08 8.78
C LEU A 7 -3.10 13.47 10.13
N CYS A 8 -4.10 13.17 10.96
CA CYS A 8 -3.92 12.52 12.25
C CYS A 8 -3.36 11.11 12.11
N LYS A 9 -3.81 10.40 11.07
CA LYS A 9 -3.31 9.08 10.67
C LYS A 9 -2.88 9.10 9.21
N PRO A 10 -1.85 8.34 8.81
CA PRO A 10 -1.51 8.14 7.41
C PRO A 10 -2.67 7.49 6.65
N VAL A 11 -2.85 7.84 5.39
CA VAL A 11 -3.96 7.37 4.54
C VAL A 11 -3.40 6.88 3.20
N TYR A 12 -3.95 5.80 2.65
CA TYR A 12 -3.56 5.35 1.32
C TYR A 12 -4.07 6.32 0.25
N HIS A 13 -3.19 6.72 -0.66
CA HIS A 13 -3.62 7.46 -1.84
C HIS A 13 -4.34 6.52 -2.82
N ILE A 14 -5.57 6.85 -3.21
CA ILE A 14 -6.42 5.98 -4.06
C ILE A 14 -5.75 5.61 -5.38
N GLY A 15 -5.19 6.59 -6.10
CA GLY A 15 -4.46 6.36 -7.36
C GLY A 15 -3.22 5.47 -7.24
N PHE A 16 -2.65 5.32 -6.04
CA PHE A 16 -1.45 4.49 -5.82
C PHE A 16 -1.73 3.20 -5.06
N LEU A 17 -2.96 2.96 -4.58
CA LEU A 17 -3.28 1.80 -3.74
C LEU A 17 -2.88 0.47 -4.39
N ASN A 18 -3.11 0.32 -5.70
CA ASN A 18 -2.69 -0.87 -6.45
C ASN A 18 -1.16 -0.99 -6.55
N LYS A 19 -0.45 0.13 -6.69
CA LYS A 19 1.01 0.17 -6.76
C LYS A 19 1.62 -0.15 -5.40
N VAL A 20 1.08 0.42 -4.32
CA VAL A 20 1.42 0.12 -2.92
C VAL A 20 1.29 -1.37 -2.65
N LYS A 21 0.16 -1.99 -3.00
CA LYS A 21 -0.03 -3.45 -2.89
C LYS A 21 1.08 -4.22 -3.59
N LYS A 22 1.37 -3.90 -4.86
CA LYS A 22 2.43 -4.58 -5.62
C LYS A 22 3.82 -4.41 -4.99
N ILE A 23 4.14 -3.23 -4.45
CA ILE A 23 5.43 -2.99 -3.78
C ILE A 23 5.51 -3.82 -2.48
N LEU A 24 4.44 -3.84 -1.67
CA LEU A 24 4.37 -4.65 -0.45
C LEU A 24 4.48 -6.16 -0.73
N GLU A 25 4.02 -6.62 -1.90
CA GLU A 25 4.22 -8.00 -2.36
C GLU A 25 5.68 -8.30 -2.70
N CYS A 26 6.49 -7.30 -3.07
CA CYS A 26 7.92 -7.46 -3.33
C CYS A 26 8.81 -7.46 -2.08
N VAL A 27 8.35 -6.88 -0.96
CA VAL A 27 9.16 -6.65 0.25
C VAL A 27 8.66 -7.42 1.46
N CYS A 28 9.59 -7.79 2.34
CA CYS A 28 9.27 -8.44 3.60
C CYS A 28 8.42 -7.52 4.49
N THR A 29 7.25 -7.97 4.91
CA THR A 29 6.34 -7.20 5.79
C THR A 29 6.92 -6.91 7.17
N SER A 30 7.99 -7.62 7.57
CA SER A 30 8.67 -7.41 8.85
C SER A 30 9.93 -6.54 8.70
N CYS A 31 10.92 -6.96 7.91
CA CYS A 31 12.20 -6.24 7.82
C CYS A 31 12.29 -5.21 6.68
N GLY A 32 11.34 -5.15 5.76
CA GLY A 32 11.35 -4.20 4.64
C GLY A 32 12.31 -4.54 3.49
N ARG A 33 13.16 -5.57 3.61
CA ARG A 33 14.05 -6.02 2.53
C ARG A 33 13.30 -6.70 1.39
N LEU A 34 13.89 -6.71 0.20
CA LEU A 34 13.36 -7.46 -0.94
C LEU A 34 13.26 -8.96 -0.65
N LYS A 35 12.13 -9.58 -1.02
CA LYS A 35 11.96 -11.05 -0.94
C LYS A 35 12.83 -11.79 -1.96
N VAL A 36 13.20 -11.09 -3.03
CA VAL A 36 14.03 -11.60 -4.11
C VAL A 36 15.16 -10.61 -4.37
N ASP A 37 16.37 -11.04 -4.08
CA ASP A 37 17.61 -10.29 -4.18
C ASP A 37 18.44 -10.74 -5.40
N LEU A 38 19.59 -10.10 -5.60
CA LEU A 38 20.53 -10.45 -6.68
C LEU A 38 21.16 -11.83 -6.54
N SER A 39 20.95 -12.53 -5.42
CA SER A 39 21.35 -13.94 -5.26
C SER A 39 20.54 -14.86 -6.19
N ASP A 40 19.33 -14.45 -6.58
CA ASP A 40 18.53 -15.18 -7.57
C ASP A 40 19.05 -14.90 -9.00
N PRO A 41 19.39 -15.94 -9.79
CA PRO A 41 19.82 -15.76 -11.17
C PRO A 41 18.80 -15.01 -12.03
N LYS A 42 17.50 -15.22 -11.82
CA LYS A 42 16.44 -14.53 -12.57
C LYS A 42 16.43 -13.04 -12.25
N MET A 43 16.64 -12.68 -10.98
CA MET A 43 16.73 -11.27 -10.58
C MET A 43 17.90 -10.56 -11.27
N ARG A 44 19.07 -11.22 -11.38
CA ARG A 44 20.23 -10.67 -12.08
C ARG A 44 19.96 -10.44 -13.57
N GLU A 45 19.27 -11.37 -14.22
CA GLU A 45 18.91 -11.24 -15.63
C GLU A 45 17.91 -10.09 -15.85
N ILE A 46 16.89 -9.98 -15.01
CA ILE A 46 15.91 -8.87 -15.07
C ILE A 46 16.63 -7.53 -14.95
N VAL A 47 17.52 -7.38 -13.96
CA VAL A 47 18.26 -6.13 -13.73
C VAL A 47 19.21 -5.82 -14.89
N ARG A 48 19.88 -6.84 -15.46
CA ARG A 48 20.85 -6.68 -16.56
C ARG A 48 20.19 -6.32 -17.89
N HIS A 49 19.08 -6.98 -18.23
CA HIS A 49 18.48 -6.88 -19.57
C HIS A 49 17.31 -5.89 -19.64
N VAL A 50 16.57 -5.69 -18.55
CA VAL A 50 15.40 -4.81 -18.55
C VAL A 50 15.80 -3.41 -18.12
N LYS A 51 16.05 -2.53 -19.10
CA LYS A 51 16.39 -1.13 -18.86
C LYS A 51 15.18 -0.27 -18.46
N ASN A 52 13.99 -0.58 -18.96
CA ASN A 52 12.78 0.19 -18.68
C ASN A 52 12.30 -0.07 -17.23
N PRO A 53 12.24 0.96 -16.35
CA PRO A 53 11.88 0.79 -14.93
C PRO A 53 10.50 0.17 -14.71
N LYS A 54 9.51 0.55 -15.52
CA LYS A 54 8.13 0.04 -15.40
C LYS A 54 8.06 -1.45 -15.72
N LYS A 55 8.75 -1.88 -16.79
CA LYS A 55 8.83 -3.31 -17.16
C LYS A 55 9.64 -4.11 -16.15
N ARG A 56 10.74 -3.53 -15.63
CA ARG A 56 11.56 -4.15 -14.60
C ARG A 56 10.74 -4.44 -13.35
N PHE A 57 10.02 -3.43 -12.85
CA PHE A 57 9.14 -3.59 -11.69
C PHE A 57 8.11 -4.70 -11.88
N ALA A 58 7.48 -4.78 -13.06
CA ALA A 58 6.49 -5.82 -13.34
C ALA A 58 7.08 -7.24 -13.27
N GLN A 59 8.29 -7.44 -13.80
CA GLN A 59 8.97 -8.74 -13.75
C GLN A 59 9.46 -9.10 -12.35
N VAL A 60 10.02 -8.13 -11.60
CA VAL A 60 10.42 -8.32 -10.20
C VAL A 60 9.21 -8.68 -9.34
N HIS A 61 8.09 -7.98 -9.53
CA HIS A 61 6.83 -8.25 -8.84
C HIS A 61 6.29 -9.65 -9.12
N ALA A 62 6.31 -10.08 -10.39
CA ALA A 62 5.91 -11.44 -10.76
C ALA A 62 6.79 -12.50 -10.07
N LEU A 63 8.11 -12.30 -10.04
CA LEU A 63 9.05 -13.20 -9.38
C LEU A 63 8.82 -13.27 -7.85
N ALA A 64 8.52 -12.13 -7.22
CA ALA A 64 8.26 -12.07 -5.79
C ALA A 64 6.94 -12.76 -5.38
N ARG A 65 5.87 -12.64 -6.18
CA ARG A 65 4.58 -13.30 -5.91
C ARG A 65 4.69 -14.82 -5.94
N VAL A 66 5.46 -15.38 -6.88
CA VAL A 66 5.70 -16.83 -6.95
C VAL A 66 6.34 -17.34 -5.65
N ARG A 67 7.25 -16.57 -5.04
CA ARG A 67 7.86 -16.95 -3.75
C ARG A 67 6.89 -16.88 -2.57
N GLN A 68 5.79 -16.12 -2.67
CA GLN A 68 4.73 -16.10 -1.66
C GLN A 68 3.77 -17.29 -1.77
N GLY A 69 3.98 -18.21 -2.70
CA GLY A 69 3.09 -19.36 -2.92
C GLY A 69 1.80 -19.00 -3.67
N GLU A 70 1.71 -17.79 -4.23
CA GLU A 70 0.65 -17.45 -5.18
C GLU A 70 1.09 -17.78 -6.62
N GLN A 71 0.16 -18.34 -7.40
CA GLN A 71 0.34 -18.39 -8.84
C GLN A 71 0.34 -16.95 -9.36
N ALA A 72 1.41 -16.57 -10.08
CA ALA A 72 1.41 -15.31 -10.82
C ALA A 72 0.24 -15.31 -11.83
N ASP A 73 -0.36 -14.15 -12.10
CA ASP A 73 -1.42 -14.02 -13.09
C ASP A 73 -0.89 -14.38 -14.51
N GLU A 74 -1.73 -14.66 -15.50
CA GLU A 74 -1.28 -15.07 -16.86
C GLU A 74 -0.26 -14.09 -17.47
N GLU A 75 -0.40 -12.79 -17.22
CA GLU A 75 0.56 -11.76 -17.63
C GLU A 75 1.90 -11.90 -16.91
N GLY A 76 1.88 -12.18 -15.60
CA GLY A 76 3.07 -12.42 -14.79
C GLY A 76 3.77 -13.75 -15.12
N GLN A 77 3.00 -14.79 -15.46
CA GLN A 77 3.52 -16.07 -15.96
C GLN A 77 4.13 -15.91 -17.35
N ARG A 78 3.50 -15.19 -18.27
CA ARG A 78 4.08 -14.89 -19.60
C ARG A 78 5.38 -14.10 -19.50
N LEU A 79 5.43 -13.12 -18.60
CA LEU A 79 6.65 -12.33 -18.34
C LEU A 79 7.75 -13.17 -17.67
N ALA A 80 7.40 -14.16 -16.85
CA ALA A 80 8.33 -15.08 -16.19
C ALA A 80 8.74 -16.29 -17.05
N ALA A 81 7.89 -16.71 -18.00
CA ALA A 81 8.09 -17.88 -18.87
C ALA A 81 9.21 -17.69 -19.90
N GLY A 82 9.69 -16.46 -20.10
CA GLY A 82 10.89 -16.18 -20.90
C GLY A 82 12.21 -16.60 -20.23
N LEU A 83 12.18 -17.09 -18.99
CA LEU A 83 13.36 -17.41 -18.18
C LEU A 83 13.31 -18.88 -17.70
N ASN A 84 13.52 -19.82 -18.63
CA ASN A 84 13.66 -21.25 -18.36
C ASN A 84 15.03 -21.54 -17.72
N ILE A 85 15.15 -21.30 -16.42
CA ILE A 85 16.36 -21.58 -15.63
C ILE A 85 15.95 -22.26 -14.32
N PRO A 86 16.62 -23.37 -13.92
CA PRO A 86 16.34 -24.03 -12.65
C PRO A 86 16.51 -23.06 -11.48
N THR A 87 15.43 -22.89 -10.71
CA THR A 87 15.42 -22.06 -9.49
C THR A 87 16.22 -22.76 -8.41
N VAL A 88 17.51 -22.46 -8.31
CA VAL A 88 18.24 -22.69 -7.06
C VAL A 88 17.70 -21.67 -6.07
N LYS A 89 17.11 -22.13 -4.95
CA LYS A 89 16.72 -21.26 -3.84
C LYS A 89 18.00 -20.57 -3.34
N GLY A 90 18.27 -19.36 -3.83
CA GLY A 90 19.32 -18.52 -3.28
C GLY A 90 19.03 -18.31 -1.79
N LYS A 91 20.03 -18.52 -0.93
CA LYS A 91 19.97 -18.11 0.47
C LYS A 91 19.95 -16.59 0.50
N HIS A 92 18.76 -16.00 0.53
CA HIS A 92 18.61 -14.57 0.81
C HIS A 92 18.93 -14.28 2.29
N ASP A 93 19.55 -13.13 2.56
CA ASP A 93 19.82 -12.60 3.90
C ASP A 93 18.55 -11.94 4.48
N GLY A 94 17.49 -12.73 4.59
CA GLY A 94 16.18 -12.32 5.11
C GLY A 94 16.02 -12.66 6.59
N CYS A 95 15.06 -11.99 7.26
CA CYS A 95 14.75 -12.25 8.68
C CYS A 95 13.97 -13.56 8.94
N GLY A 96 13.69 -14.36 7.91
CA GLY A 96 12.93 -15.62 8.03
C GLY A 96 11.43 -15.48 8.31
N HIS A 97 10.89 -14.25 8.39
CA HIS A 97 9.48 -14.02 8.66
C HIS A 97 8.58 -14.63 7.56
N LYS A 98 7.58 -15.44 7.96
CA LYS A 98 6.58 -16.01 7.05
C LYS A 98 5.82 -14.86 6.35
N GLN A 99 5.81 -14.87 5.02
CA GLN A 99 5.20 -13.77 4.26
C GLN A 99 3.71 -14.00 4.05
N PRO A 100 2.85 -13.03 4.39
CA PRO A 100 1.42 -13.13 4.10
C PRO A 100 1.14 -12.91 2.61
N VAL A 101 -0.04 -13.36 2.19
CA VAL A 101 -0.67 -12.94 0.95
C VAL A 101 -1.38 -11.60 1.19
N ILE A 102 -1.15 -10.62 0.32
CA ILE A 102 -1.76 -9.30 0.46
C ILE A 102 -3.03 -9.24 -0.40
N ARG A 103 -4.18 -9.03 0.24
CA ARG A 103 -5.47 -8.87 -0.42
C ARG A 103 -5.95 -7.43 -0.32
N LYS A 104 -6.60 -6.96 -1.37
CA LYS A 104 -7.24 -5.64 -1.41
C LYS A 104 -8.74 -5.86 -1.42
N GLU A 105 -9.44 -5.17 -0.52
CA GLU A 105 -10.89 -5.12 -0.48
C GLU A 105 -11.31 -3.66 -0.33
N GLY A 106 -11.95 -3.11 -1.37
CA GLY A 106 -12.24 -1.68 -1.45
C GLY A 106 -10.99 -0.81 -1.28
N LEU A 107 -11.00 0.04 -0.25
CA LEU A 107 -9.92 0.96 0.11
C LEU A 107 -8.92 0.38 1.12
N GLN A 108 -9.11 -0.87 1.57
CA GLN A 108 -8.30 -1.50 2.60
C GLN A 108 -7.41 -2.60 2.03
N LEU A 109 -6.24 -2.77 2.65
CA LEU A 109 -5.35 -3.89 2.42
C LEU A 109 -5.38 -4.83 3.63
N PHE A 110 -5.29 -6.12 3.37
CA PHE A 110 -5.28 -7.17 4.37
C PHE A 110 -4.11 -8.12 4.16
N LEU A 111 -3.48 -8.51 5.27
CA LEU A 111 -2.51 -9.59 5.33
C LEU A 111 -3.26 -10.88 5.63
N VAL A 112 -3.09 -11.87 4.75
CA VAL A 112 -3.73 -13.18 4.87
C VAL A 112 -2.63 -14.21 5.06
N TYR A 113 -2.59 -14.82 6.24
CA TYR A 113 -1.65 -15.89 6.54
C TYR A 113 -2.33 -17.25 6.31
N SER A 114 -1.65 -18.14 5.57
CA SER A 114 -2.06 -19.53 5.49
C SER A 114 -1.58 -20.29 6.72
N LYS A 115 -2.50 -20.91 7.48
CA LYS A 115 -2.11 -21.85 8.53
C LYS A 115 -1.46 -23.08 7.91
N SER A 116 -0.21 -23.36 8.30
CA SER A 116 0.42 -24.65 8.07
C SER A 116 -0.19 -25.67 9.04
N ALA A 117 -0.27 -26.94 8.63
CA ALA A 117 -0.79 -28.03 9.47
C ALA A 117 0.02 -28.25 10.78
N GLU A 118 1.19 -27.62 10.90
CA GLU A 118 2.07 -27.69 12.08
C GLU A 118 1.67 -26.71 13.20
N ASP A 119 0.83 -25.70 12.91
CA ASP A 119 0.37 -24.72 13.92
C ASP A 119 -0.99 -25.11 14.54
N ALA A 120 -1.49 -26.32 14.24
CA ALA A 120 -2.72 -26.87 14.80
C ALA A 120 -2.38 -27.86 15.93
N ASP A 121 -2.31 -27.34 17.15
CA ASP A 121 -2.31 -28.18 18.35
C ASP A 121 -3.59 -29.04 18.38
N GLY A 122 -3.45 -30.32 18.04
CA GLY A 122 -4.48 -31.34 18.24
C GLY A 122 -5.60 -31.36 17.18
N GLU A 123 -5.86 -32.57 16.67
CA GLU A 123 -7.04 -33.00 15.90
C GLU A 123 -7.90 -31.90 15.25
N VAL A 124 -7.70 -31.63 13.96
CA VAL A 124 -8.72 -30.97 13.15
C VAL A 124 -9.00 -31.78 11.90
N ASP A 125 -10.26 -32.22 11.80
CA ASP A 125 -10.87 -32.88 10.65
C ASP A 125 -10.43 -32.29 9.31
N LYS A 126 -10.15 -33.19 8.35
CA LYS A 126 -9.73 -32.89 6.96
C LYS A 126 -10.77 -32.12 6.12
N LYS A 127 -11.79 -31.51 6.74
CA LYS A 127 -12.89 -30.77 6.12
C LYS A 127 -13.24 -29.43 6.79
N ALA A 128 -12.39 -28.90 7.67
CA ALA A 128 -12.58 -27.52 8.12
C ALA A 128 -12.08 -26.53 7.05
N PRO A 129 -12.81 -25.43 6.75
CA PRO A 129 -12.32 -24.39 5.87
C PRO A 129 -11.02 -23.82 6.45
N LYS A 130 -9.99 -23.68 5.62
CA LYS A 130 -8.72 -23.02 6.00
C LYS A 130 -9.07 -21.63 6.56
N THR A 131 -9.10 -21.48 7.88
CA THR A 131 -9.34 -20.18 8.51
C THR A 131 -8.09 -19.34 8.26
N LEU A 132 -8.19 -18.48 7.26
CA LEU A 132 -7.17 -17.50 6.93
C LEU A 132 -7.26 -16.40 7.98
N ASP A 133 -6.25 -16.30 8.85
CA ASP A 133 -6.17 -15.17 9.78
C ASP A 133 -5.94 -13.90 8.94
N LYS A 134 -7.00 -13.12 8.79
CA LYS A 134 -7.05 -11.90 7.99
C LYS A 134 -6.82 -10.70 8.89
N VAL A 135 -5.64 -10.11 8.78
CA VAL A 135 -5.23 -8.96 9.58
C VAL A 135 -5.27 -7.70 8.72
N PRO A 136 -5.97 -6.62 9.11
CA PRO A 136 -5.93 -5.37 8.36
C PRO A 136 -4.51 -4.79 8.35
N LEU A 137 -4.08 -4.29 7.20
CA LEU A 137 -2.83 -3.56 7.04
C LEU A 137 -3.14 -2.05 6.98
N PRO A 138 -3.11 -1.34 8.13
CA PRO A 138 -3.32 0.10 8.13
C PRO A 138 -2.20 0.80 7.37
N ALA A 139 -2.50 1.99 6.81
CA ALA A 139 -1.54 2.76 6.05
C ALA A 139 -0.31 3.17 6.88
N SER A 140 -0.48 3.34 8.19
CA SER A 140 0.63 3.56 9.13
C SER A 140 1.64 2.40 9.15
N ALA A 141 1.17 1.15 9.14
CA ALA A 141 2.04 -0.03 9.11
C ALA A 141 2.74 -0.16 7.75
N ALA A 142 2.03 0.06 6.65
CA ALA A 142 2.64 0.07 5.31
C ALA A 142 3.72 1.15 5.18
N LEU A 143 3.49 2.33 5.75
CA LEU A 143 4.47 3.42 5.78
C LEU A 143 5.74 3.03 6.53
N LEU A 144 5.63 2.34 7.66
CA LEU A 144 6.79 1.83 8.40
C LEU A 144 7.58 0.80 7.60
N ILE A 145 6.89 -0.09 6.86
CA ILE A 145 7.55 -1.06 5.97
C ILE A 145 8.34 -0.32 4.89
N PHE A 146 7.73 0.67 4.23
CA PHE A 146 8.40 1.45 3.18
C PHE A 146 9.59 2.25 3.70
N ARG A 147 9.51 2.82 4.90
CA ARG A 147 10.65 3.52 5.53
C ARG A 147 11.83 2.61 5.88
N ARG A 148 11.62 1.30 6.03
CA ARG A 148 12.69 0.32 6.29
C ARG A 148 13.41 -0.13 5.01
N MET A 149 12.86 0.16 3.84
CA MET A 149 13.47 -0.24 2.57
C MET A 149 14.80 0.47 2.33
N GLN A 150 15.79 -0.25 1.80
CA GLN A 150 17.06 0.35 1.44
C GLN A 150 16.98 1.03 0.06
N LEU A 151 17.73 2.13 -0.11
CA LEU A 151 17.70 2.91 -1.36
C LEU A 151 18.19 2.10 -2.58
N ASP A 152 19.16 1.22 -2.40
CA ASP A 152 19.68 0.39 -3.47
C ASP A 152 18.66 -0.69 -3.90
N GLU A 153 17.88 -1.21 -2.97
CA GLU A 153 16.79 -2.15 -3.25
C GLU A 153 15.68 -1.48 -4.09
N LEU A 154 15.39 -0.19 -3.85
CA LEU A 154 14.43 0.57 -4.67
C LEU A 154 14.89 0.64 -6.13
N ARG A 155 16.18 0.93 -6.37
CA ARG A 155 16.76 1.00 -7.72
C ARG A 155 16.74 -0.35 -8.42
N ILE A 156 17.08 -1.41 -7.68
CA ILE A 156 17.04 -2.80 -8.16
C ILE A 156 15.61 -3.18 -8.59
N MET A 157 14.60 -2.82 -7.80
CA MET A 157 13.19 -3.06 -8.11
C MET A 157 12.69 -2.26 -9.33
N GLY A 158 13.39 -1.18 -9.69
CA GLY A 158 12.99 -0.28 -10.79
C GLY A 158 12.10 0.89 -10.34
N LEU A 159 12.26 1.34 -9.09
CA LEU A 159 11.67 2.57 -8.57
C LEU A 159 12.69 3.71 -8.58
N SER A 160 12.20 4.95 -8.71
CA SER A 160 13.03 6.15 -8.65
C SER A 160 13.14 6.63 -7.20
N VAL A 161 14.37 6.83 -6.72
CA VAL A 161 14.64 7.31 -5.35
C VAL A 161 14.34 8.80 -5.22
N ASP A 162 14.54 9.57 -6.29
CA ASP A 162 14.45 11.02 -6.24
C ASP A 162 13.01 11.51 -6.50
N GLU A 163 12.23 10.75 -7.29
CA GLU A 163 10.92 11.18 -7.76
C GLU A 163 9.76 10.32 -7.25
N ALA A 164 10.01 9.07 -6.84
CA ALA A 164 8.94 8.09 -6.63
C ALA A 164 9.21 7.12 -5.48
N ARG A 165 9.55 7.67 -4.31
CA ARG A 165 9.73 6.86 -3.09
C ARG A 165 8.40 6.21 -2.65
N PRO A 166 8.38 4.92 -2.28
CA PRO A 166 7.14 4.23 -1.87
C PRO A 166 6.41 4.90 -0.71
N GLU A 167 7.14 5.46 0.26
CA GLU A 167 6.51 6.16 1.39
C GLU A 167 5.67 7.37 0.98
N TRP A 168 5.94 7.99 -0.18
CA TRP A 168 5.18 9.14 -0.68
C TRP A 168 3.84 8.74 -1.29
N MET A 169 3.62 7.44 -1.54
CA MET A 169 2.32 6.91 -1.97
C MET A 169 1.31 6.84 -0.81
N ILE A 170 1.76 7.09 0.43
CA ILE A 170 0.94 7.14 1.63
C ILE A 170 0.90 8.59 2.10
N LEU A 171 -0.29 9.14 2.18
CA LEU A 171 -0.52 10.54 2.55
C LEU A 171 -0.42 10.70 4.06
N THR A 172 0.54 11.50 4.51
CA THR A 172 0.58 12.03 5.89
C THR A 172 0.15 13.50 5.93
N VAL A 173 0.29 14.20 4.81
CA VAL A 173 -0.10 15.59 4.63
C VAL A 173 -0.91 15.68 3.34
N LEU A 174 -2.10 16.28 3.41
CA LEU A 174 -2.98 16.49 2.27
C LEU A 174 -2.75 17.92 1.73
N PRO A 175 -2.34 18.10 0.45
CA PRO A 175 -2.23 19.42 -0.14
C PRO A 175 -3.62 20.04 -0.35
N VAL A 176 -3.76 21.32 0.03
CA VAL A 176 -4.99 22.08 -0.16
C VAL A 176 -4.83 23.01 -1.38
N PRO A 177 -5.65 22.84 -2.43
CA PRO A 177 -5.55 23.67 -3.61
C PRO A 177 -5.96 25.13 -3.32
N PRO A 178 -5.35 26.10 -4.02
CA PRO A 178 -5.66 27.52 -3.86
C PRO A 178 -7.06 27.87 -4.43
N PRO A 179 -7.66 29.01 -4.04
CA PRO A 179 -8.98 29.44 -4.52
C PRO A 179 -9.20 29.41 -6.05
N PRO A 180 -8.22 29.71 -6.92
CA PRO A 180 -8.41 29.60 -8.37
C PRO A 180 -8.74 28.18 -8.87
N VAL A 181 -8.38 27.14 -8.10
CA VAL A 181 -8.70 25.73 -8.41
C VAL A 181 -10.04 25.32 -7.79
N ARG A 182 -10.55 26.06 -6.81
CA ARG A 182 -11.81 25.82 -6.09
C ARG A 182 -12.65 27.12 -6.05
N PRO A 183 -13.14 27.61 -7.20
CA PRO A 183 -13.73 28.93 -7.32
C PRO A 183 -15.08 29.01 -6.60
N SER A 184 -15.35 30.11 -5.89
CA SER A 184 -16.67 30.38 -5.32
C SER A 184 -17.52 31.22 -6.27
N VAL A 185 -18.82 30.96 -6.30
CA VAL A 185 -19.81 31.70 -7.09
C VAL A 185 -20.60 32.61 -6.16
N ALA A 186 -20.55 33.91 -6.40
CA ALA A 186 -21.41 34.86 -5.71
C ALA A 186 -22.76 34.95 -6.42
N MET A 187 -23.85 34.76 -5.67
CA MET A 187 -25.23 34.96 -6.11
C MET A 187 -25.79 36.23 -5.45
N ASP A 188 -26.71 36.90 -6.15
CA ASP A 188 -27.46 38.05 -5.65
C ASP A 188 -26.58 39.20 -5.10
N GLY A 189 -25.73 39.77 -5.96
CA GLY A 189 -24.90 40.93 -5.62
C GLY A 189 -23.84 40.69 -4.53
N GLY A 190 -23.58 39.44 -4.15
CA GLY A 190 -22.60 39.08 -3.12
C GLY A 190 -23.18 38.76 -1.74
N VAL A 191 -24.51 38.75 -1.59
CA VAL A 191 -25.19 38.40 -0.34
C VAL A 191 -25.11 36.89 -0.08
N MET A 192 -25.17 36.06 -1.13
CA MET A 192 -25.08 34.61 -1.02
C MET A 192 -23.84 34.10 -1.75
N ARG A 193 -23.06 33.24 -1.08
CA ARG A 193 -21.87 32.58 -1.67
C ARG A 193 -22.11 31.09 -1.78
N GLY A 194 -22.09 30.57 -3.00
CA GLY A 194 -21.96 29.14 -3.28
C GLY A 194 -20.48 28.79 -3.34
N GLU A 195 -20.02 27.95 -2.43
CA GLU A 195 -18.64 27.44 -2.46
C GLU A 195 -18.53 26.24 -3.41
N ASP A 196 -17.32 26.00 -3.92
CA ASP A 196 -17.02 24.84 -4.76
C ASP A 196 -17.19 23.50 -4.00
N ASP A 197 -17.55 22.43 -4.70
CA ASP A 197 -17.70 21.08 -4.12
C ASP A 197 -16.42 20.58 -3.44
N LEU A 198 -15.24 20.92 -3.99
CA LEU A 198 -13.95 20.59 -3.36
C LEU A 198 -13.82 21.27 -2.00
N THR A 199 -14.32 22.50 -1.86
CA THR A 199 -14.30 23.24 -0.58
C THR A 199 -15.19 22.56 0.46
N TYR A 200 -16.39 22.11 0.08
CA TYR A 200 -17.28 21.37 0.98
C TYR A 200 -16.68 20.01 1.40
N LYS A 201 -16.06 19.29 0.46
CA LYS A 201 -15.40 18.01 0.76
C LYS A 201 -14.19 18.21 1.67
N LEU A 202 -13.36 19.22 1.42
CA LEU A 202 -12.21 19.58 2.27
C LEU A 202 -12.64 19.96 3.69
N ALA A 203 -13.70 20.77 3.85
CA ALA A 203 -14.24 21.12 5.16
C ALA A 203 -14.70 19.86 5.93
N THR A 204 -15.24 18.87 5.23
CA THR A 204 -15.64 17.59 5.82
C THR A 204 -14.43 16.75 6.23
N ILE A 205 -13.39 16.67 5.39
CA ILE A 205 -12.12 16.01 5.73
C ILE A 205 -11.50 16.64 6.98
N ILE A 206 -11.45 17.97 7.07
CA ILE A 206 -10.88 18.69 8.22
C ILE A 206 -11.65 18.39 9.52
N ARG A 207 -13.00 18.36 9.46
CA ARG A 207 -13.84 18.01 10.62
C ARG A 207 -13.58 16.59 11.10
N ILE A 208 -13.53 15.61 10.19
CA ILE A 208 -13.28 14.20 10.52
C ILE A 208 -11.87 14.04 11.09
N ASN A 209 -10.86 14.67 10.47
CA ASN A 209 -9.47 14.59 10.92
C ASN A 209 -9.29 15.18 12.34
N SER A 210 -9.95 16.30 12.62
CA SER A 210 -9.94 16.91 13.96
C SER A 210 -10.69 16.06 14.99
N GLY A 211 -11.81 15.46 14.58
CA GLY A 211 -12.56 14.51 15.39
C GLY A 211 -11.75 13.27 15.75
N LEU A 212 -11.05 12.68 14.78
CA LEU A 212 -10.15 11.53 14.99
C LEU A 212 -9.02 11.88 15.97
N ARG A 213 -8.41 13.06 15.83
CA ARG A 213 -7.37 13.55 16.75
C ARG A 213 -7.89 13.67 18.18
N ARG A 214 -9.12 14.16 18.36
CA ARG A 214 -9.76 14.25 19.68
C ARG A 214 -10.04 12.87 20.27
N LEU A 215 -10.61 11.96 19.48
CA LEU A 215 -10.90 10.58 19.92
C LEU A 215 -9.62 9.83 20.34
N GLU A 216 -8.52 10.04 19.62
CA GLU A 216 -7.23 9.47 19.99
C GLU A 216 -6.69 10.06 21.30
N GLY A 217 -6.83 11.38 21.51
CA GLY A 217 -6.45 12.04 22.76
C GLY A 217 -7.28 11.64 23.98
N GLU A 218 -8.56 11.29 23.78
CA GLU A 218 -9.46 10.81 24.83
C GLU A 218 -9.27 9.31 25.14
N GLY A 219 -8.42 8.60 24.38
CA GLY A 219 -8.21 7.16 24.56
C GLY A 219 -9.41 6.32 24.14
N ALA A 220 -10.12 6.75 23.07
CA ALA A 220 -11.28 6.02 22.57
C ALA A 220 -10.96 4.56 22.21
N PRO A 221 -11.93 3.65 22.30
CA PRO A 221 -11.72 2.24 21.97
C PRO A 221 -11.21 2.01 20.53
N MET A 222 -10.35 1.01 20.35
CA MET A 222 -9.71 0.72 19.05
C MET A 222 -10.67 0.53 17.87
N HIS A 223 -11.85 -0.05 18.11
CA HIS A 223 -12.86 -0.23 17.05
C HIS A 223 -13.40 1.11 16.54
N VAL A 224 -13.65 2.08 17.43
CA VAL A 224 -14.10 3.44 17.09
C VAL A 224 -13.03 4.20 16.31
N LEU A 225 -11.77 4.07 16.72
CA LEU A 225 -10.63 4.67 16.02
C LEU A 225 -10.49 4.10 14.61
N THR A 226 -10.62 2.77 14.46
CA THR A 226 -10.52 2.08 13.16
C THR A 226 -11.66 2.48 12.22
N GLU A 227 -12.88 2.64 12.74
CA GLU A 227 -14.03 3.13 11.97
C GLU A 227 -13.82 4.57 11.51
N SER A 228 -13.36 5.44 12.41
CA SER A 228 -13.06 6.85 12.11
C SER A 228 -11.90 6.98 11.11
N GLU A 229 -10.87 6.15 11.21
CA GLU A 229 -9.77 6.05 10.23
C GLU A 229 -10.28 5.62 8.85
N SER A 230 -11.17 4.62 8.81
CA SER A 230 -11.77 4.15 7.56
C SER A 230 -12.66 5.22 6.92
N LEU A 231 -13.39 5.99 7.72
CA LEU A 231 -14.18 7.13 7.27
C LEU A 231 -13.27 8.23 6.68
N LEU A 232 -12.17 8.57 7.36
CA LEU A 232 -11.19 9.53 6.84
C LEU A 232 -10.60 9.06 5.50
N GLN A 233 -10.23 7.78 5.40
CA GLN A 233 -9.73 7.16 4.17
C GLN A 233 -10.73 7.26 3.03
N TRP A 234 -12.03 7.04 3.28
CA TRP A 234 -13.07 7.16 2.27
C TRP A 234 -13.27 8.60 1.79
N HIS A 235 -13.31 9.57 2.70
CA HIS A 235 -13.48 10.98 2.34
C HIS A 235 -12.29 11.52 1.54
N ILE A 236 -11.06 11.11 1.86
CA ILE A 236 -9.87 11.50 1.08
C ILE A 236 -9.85 10.80 -0.27
N ALA A 237 -10.21 9.52 -0.35
CA ALA A 237 -10.29 8.80 -1.62
C ALA A 237 -11.28 9.47 -2.58
N THR A 238 -12.52 9.69 -2.13
CA THR A 238 -13.58 10.34 -2.91
C THR A 238 -13.33 11.82 -3.19
N TYR A 239 -12.44 12.48 -2.43
CA TYR A 239 -11.97 13.83 -2.77
C TYR A 239 -11.01 13.84 -3.96
N MET A 240 -10.22 12.78 -4.14
CA MET A 240 -9.25 12.67 -5.24
C MET A 240 -9.84 12.00 -6.48
N ASP A 241 -10.70 11.01 -6.30
CA ASP A 241 -11.26 10.17 -7.35
C ASP A 241 -12.65 9.70 -6.88
N ASN A 242 -13.71 10.30 -7.42
CA ASN A 242 -15.10 10.07 -7.03
C ASN A 242 -15.80 9.08 -7.96
#